data_AF-A0A5N7IZM2-F1
#
_entry.id   AF-A0A5N7IZM2-F1
#
_cell.length_a   1.000
_cell.length_b   1.000
_cell.length_c   1.000
_cell.angle_alpha   90.00
_cell.angle_beta   90.00
_cell.angle_gamma   90.00
#
_symmetry.space_group_name_H-M   'P 1'
#
loop_
_entity.id
_entity.type
_entity.pdbx_description
1 polymer ?
#
loop_
_entity_poly.entity_id
_entity_poly.type
_entity_poly.pdbx_seq_one_letter_code
_entity_poly.pdbx_strand_id
1 'polypeptide(L)'
;MLQKGLSINSNMFSLSMKELSLLYEYWCFIKINSLLRKRYKLISTDFISINRGGIFVSLKKGVTSTLVYENPNTKETFKVSYNAIKSRKASNLGSRTEGSKTVTQKPDNMLSINKLGSDKAYEFVFDAKYKIDTSIEYQKSYGGIGPKEEDINTMHRYRDAIVYKNNKTGVYNNCVFGAFVLFPYKDEEAYKNHDFYKSIEEVNIGGFPFLPSTTRLMEEFLDKLINESSYSTFERSLESIGRESYIKDEYFKDRTVLVGSLRNKEQLEINLKGKFYHTKCDNINLAEHNIKFVALAESKRRFAGEAGITYYGKVIDIKVVKRNTINEIPSE
;
A
#
# COMPACT_ATOMS: atom_id res chain seq x y z
N MET A 1 8.67 11.43 48.03
CA MET A 1 8.96 10.78 46.72
C MET A 1 8.76 11.80 45.61
N LEU A 2 9.82 12.53 45.23
CA LEU A 2 9.89 13.43 44.06
C LEU A 2 11.29 14.04 44.06
N GLN A 3 12.28 13.36 43.50
CA GLN A 3 13.61 13.93 43.29
C GLN A 3 14.45 13.01 42.40
N LYS A 4 14.30 13.15 41.09
CA LYS A 4 15.39 12.99 40.10
C LYS A 4 15.07 13.90 38.93
N GLY A 5 15.36 15.19 39.14
CA GLY A 5 15.45 16.14 38.04
C GLY A 5 16.52 15.66 37.07
N LEU A 6 16.25 15.81 35.77
CA LEU A 6 17.25 15.65 34.72
C LEU A 6 18.41 16.62 35.00
N SER A 7 19.50 16.10 35.55
CA SER A 7 20.79 16.78 35.52
C SER A 7 21.33 16.67 34.09
N ILE A 8 20.99 17.65 33.25
CA ILE A 8 21.64 17.86 31.96
C ILE A 8 23.03 18.42 32.29
N ASN A 9 23.97 17.51 32.55
CA ASN A 9 25.37 17.89 32.65
C ASN A 9 25.83 18.37 31.28
N SER A 10 26.16 19.65 31.26
CA SER A 10 26.77 20.45 30.22
C SER A 10 28.18 19.95 29.86
N ASN A 11 28.29 18.73 29.32
CA ASN A 11 29.47 18.29 28.56
C ASN A 11 29.03 17.92 27.15
N MET A 12 28.98 18.97 26.33
CA MET A 12 29.19 19.02 24.88
C MET A 12 29.05 17.69 24.12
N PHE A 13 27.86 17.46 23.56
CA PHE A 13 27.66 16.48 22.50
C PHE A 13 28.47 16.87 21.25
N SER A 14 29.69 16.36 21.10
CA SER A 14 30.34 16.26 19.80
C SER A 14 29.73 15.07 19.04
N LEU A 15 28.42 15.11 18.77
CA LEU A 15 27.77 14.12 17.92
C LEU A 15 28.27 14.30 16.49
N SER A 16 28.95 13.30 15.97
CA SER A 16 29.33 13.25 14.56
C SER A 16 28.07 13.15 13.69
N MET A 17 28.17 13.62 12.44
CA MET A 17 27.08 13.48 11.47
C MET A 17 26.61 12.03 11.30
N LYS A 18 27.50 11.05 11.46
CA LYS A 18 27.16 9.62 11.38
C LYS A 18 26.27 9.17 12.53
N GLU A 19 26.53 9.67 13.73
CA GLU A 19 25.71 9.37 14.92
C GLU A 19 24.36 10.07 14.85
N LEU A 20 24.31 11.28 14.29
CA LEU A 20 23.07 12.03 14.11
C LEU A 20 22.16 11.36 13.07
N SER A 21 22.71 10.91 11.94
CA SER A 21 21.97 10.12 10.95
C SER A 21 21.40 8.83 11.55
N LEU A 22 22.18 8.13 12.39
CA LEU A 22 21.72 6.91 13.06
C LEU A 22 20.62 7.18 14.09
N LEU A 23 20.74 8.27 14.84
CA LEU A 23 19.71 8.68 15.80
C LEU A 23 18.41 9.04 15.07
N TYR A 24 18.51 9.74 13.94
CA TYR A 24 17.37 10.03 13.08
C TYR A 24 16.74 8.77 12.52
N GLU A 25 17.54 7.82 12.06
CA GLU A 25 17.11 6.49 11.60
C GLU A 25 16.28 5.75 12.67
N TYR A 26 16.80 5.66 13.90
CA TYR A 26 16.06 5.08 15.04
C TYR A 26 14.80 5.86 15.39
N TRP A 27 14.88 7.18 15.39
CA TRP A 27 13.75 8.04 15.69
C TRP A 27 12.61 7.84 14.68
N CYS A 28 12.92 7.78 13.38
CA CYS A 28 11.94 7.52 12.32
C CYS A 28 11.22 6.19 12.54
N PHE A 29 11.96 5.11 12.84
CA PHE A 29 11.36 3.81 13.12
C PHE A 29 10.42 3.86 14.33
N ILE A 30 10.88 4.43 15.44
CA ILE A 30 10.06 4.55 16.66
C ILE A 30 8.81 5.38 16.39
N LYS A 31 8.95 6.49 15.64
CA LYS A 31 7.84 7.38 15.35
C LYS A 31 6.80 6.73 14.43
N ILE A 32 7.20 6.03 13.36
CA ILE A 32 6.28 5.24 12.52
C ILE A 32 5.48 4.26 13.37
N ASN A 33 6.15 3.49 14.22
CA ASN A 33 5.49 2.51 15.09
C ASN A 33 4.58 3.18 16.13
N SER A 34 4.94 4.38 16.62
CA SER A 34 4.10 5.18 17.50
C SER A 34 2.83 5.65 16.80
N LEU A 35 2.91 6.10 15.54
CA LEU A 35 1.75 6.48 14.74
C LEU A 35 0.80 5.29 14.54
N LEU A 36 1.35 4.14 14.15
CA LEU A 36 0.57 2.91 13.94
C LEU A 36 -0.12 2.42 15.22
N ARG A 37 0.55 2.50 16.38
CA ARG A 37 -0.02 2.10 17.68
C ARG A 37 -1.25 2.90 18.10
N LYS A 38 -1.43 4.12 17.57
CA LYS A 38 -2.64 4.92 17.88
C LYS A 38 -3.92 4.28 17.32
N ARG A 39 -3.81 3.54 16.21
CA ARG A 39 -4.96 3.04 15.43
C ARG A 39 -5.01 1.52 15.32
N TYR A 40 -3.88 0.84 15.47
CA TYR A 40 -3.74 -0.59 15.22
C TYR A 40 -3.27 -1.34 16.46
N LYS A 41 -3.79 -2.55 16.64
CA LYS A 41 -3.47 -3.39 17.78
C LYS A 41 -2.13 -4.07 17.54
N LEU A 42 -1.19 -3.89 18.46
CA LEU A 42 0.07 -4.62 18.42
C LEU A 42 -0.14 -6.07 18.87
N ILE A 43 0.30 -7.03 18.04
CA ILE A 43 0.23 -8.46 18.35
C ILE A 43 1.55 -8.96 18.94
N SER A 44 2.66 -8.68 18.26
CA SER A 44 3.97 -9.18 18.65
C SER A 44 5.07 -8.16 18.40
N THR A 45 6.13 -8.28 19.20
CA THR A 45 7.32 -7.45 19.11
C THR A 45 8.55 -8.24 19.48
N ASP A 46 9.59 -8.09 18.68
CA ASP A 46 10.84 -8.82 18.88
C ASP A 46 11.90 -7.92 19.56
N PHE A 47 11.52 -6.70 19.96
CA PHE A 47 12.46 -5.59 20.28
C PHE A 47 12.28 -4.94 21.66
N ILE A 48 11.21 -5.26 22.40
CA ILE A 48 10.99 -4.78 23.76
C ILE A 48 11.32 -5.92 24.72
N SER A 49 12.38 -5.75 25.50
CA SER A 49 12.67 -6.62 26.64
C SER A 49 12.35 -5.89 27.95
N ILE A 50 11.59 -6.52 28.81
CA ILE A 50 11.25 -6.01 30.15
C ILE A 50 12.13 -6.77 31.13
N ASN A 51 13.04 -6.07 31.82
CA ASN A 51 13.84 -6.62 32.91
C ASN A 51 13.48 -5.91 34.22
N ARG A 52 13.87 -6.49 35.37
CA ARG A 52 13.61 -5.96 36.72
C ARG A 52 14.13 -4.52 36.98
N GLY A 53 14.90 -3.94 36.05
CA GLY A 53 15.43 -2.57 36.09
C GLY A 53 14.79 -1.57 35.10
N GLY A 54 13.77 -1.96 34.33
CA GLY A 54 13.07 -1.07 33.40
C GLY A 54 12.77 -1.67 32.01
N ILE A 55 12.18 -0.85 31.13
CA ILE A 55 11.91 -1.16 29.73
C ILE A 55 13.15 -0.80 28.90
N PHE A 56 13.79 -1.78 28.26
CA PHE A 56 14.94 -1.54 27.37
C PHE A 56 14.53 -1.74 25.90
N VAL A 57 14.77 -0.71 25.08
CA VAL A 57 14.61 -0.76 23.63
C VAL A 57 15.96 -1.15 23.02
N SER A 58 16.08 -2.38 22.52
CA SER A 58 17.31 -2.88 21.91
C SER A 58 17.28 -2.74 20.38
N LEU A 59 17.29 -1.49 19.89
CA LEU A 59 17.53 -1.22 18.47
C LEU A 59 19.04 -1.19 18.22
N LYS A 60 19.53 -2.15 17.42
CA LYS A 60 20.93 -2.22 17.03
C LYS A 60 21.04 -2.20 15.51
N LYS A 61 21.86 -1.30 14.98
CA LYS A 61 22.17 -1.25 13.55
C LYS A 61 22.62 -2.62 13.04
N GLY A 62 21.97 -3.12 11.99
CA GLY A 62 22.25 -4.41 11.37
C GLY A 62 21.55 -5.62 12.00
N VAL A 63 20.75 -5.44 13.05
CA VAL A 63 19.86 -6.48 13.59
C VAL A 63 18.43 -6.19 13.16
N THR A 64 17.80 -7.14 12.47
CA THR A 64 16.40 -7.00 12.05
C THR A 64 15.49 -6.95 13.28
N SER A 65 14.70 -5.89 13.42
CA SER A 65 13.67 -5.79 14.47
C SER A 65 12.30 -5.79 13.81
N THR A 66 11.36 -6.59 14.31
CA THR A 66 10.03 -6.75 13.72
C THR A 66 8.92 -6.44 14.72
N LEU A 67 7.88 -5.74 14.24
CA LEU A 67 6.60 -5.56 14.90
C LEU A 67 5.49 -6.08 14.02
N VAL A 68 4.51 -6.74 14.63
CA VAL A 68 3.30 -7.21 13.93
C VAL A 68 2.09 -6.52 14.54
N TYR A 69 1.25 -5.97 13.66
CA TYR A 69 0.03 -5.26 13.99
C TYR A 69 -1.17 -5.97 13.35
N GLU A 70 -2.33 -5.85 14.01
CA GLU A 70 -3.64 -6.22 13.50
C GLU A 70 -4.49 -4.96 13.33
N ASN A 71 -5.15 -4.87 12.18
CA ASN A 71 -6.22 -3.91 11.98
C ASN A 71 -7.47 -4.39 12.75
N PRO A 72 -7.95 -3.64 13.76
CA PRO A 72 -9.06 -4.09 14.59
C PRO A 72 -10.36 -4.26 13.81
N ASN A 73 -10.54 -3.51 12.71
CA ASN A 73 -11.75 -3.50 11.89
C ASN A 73 -11.74 -4.63 10.84
N THR A 74 -10.63 -4.84 10.14
CA THR A 74 -10.53 -5.80 9.03
C THR A 74 -9.91 -7.14 9.42
N LYS A 75 -9.28 -7.23 10.61
CA LYS A 75 -8.47 -8.37 11.07
C LYS A 75 -7.25 -8.67 10.20
N GLU A 76 -6.91 -7.78 9.27
CA GLU A 76 -5.70 -7.90 8.48
C GLU A 76 -4.45 -7.65 9.34
N THR A 77 -3.42 -8.44 9.11
CA THR A 77 -2.14 -8.29 9.80
C THR A 77 -1.09 -7.66 8.90
N PHE A 78 -0.29 -6.76 9.45
CA PHE A 78 0.85 -6.17 8.75
C PHE A 78 2.05 -6.09 9.67
N LYS A 79 3.24 -6.07 9.06
CA LYS A 79 4.53 -6.14 9.72
C LYS A 79 5.35 -4.90 9.41
N VAL A 80 5.95 -4.31 10.44
CA VAL A 80 6.94 -3.23 10.31
C VAL A 80 8.29 -3.77 10.73
N SER A 81 9.29 -3.64 9.87
CA SER A 81 10.64 -4.13 10.11
C SER A 81 11.66 -3.02 10.04
N TYR A 82 12.61 -3.03 10.96
CA TYR A 82 13.81 -2.19 10.94
C TYR A 82 15.03 -3.03 10.52
N ASN A 83 15.93 -2.46 9.70
CA ASN A 83 17.10 -3.13 9.15
C ASN A 83 16.77 -4.45 8.43
N ALA A 84 15.79 -4.42 7.53
CA ALA A 84 15.38 -5.60 6.78
C ALA A 84 16.45 -5.97 5.73
N ILE A 85 17.44 -6.79 6.11
CA ILE A 85 18.52 -7.22 5.21
C ILE A 85 17.94 -8.14 4.12
N LYS A 86 17.93 -7.66 2.87
CA LYS A 86 17.50 -8.42 1.70
C LYS A 86 18.74 -8.88 0.92
N SER A 87 19.13 -10.15 1.12
CA SER A 87 20.29 -10.75 0.44
C SER A 87 19.91 -12.06 -0.26
N ARG A 88 20.81 -12.55 -1.12
CA ARG A 88 20.64 -13.84 -1.82
C ARG A 88 20.51 -15.04 -0.87
N LYS A 89 21.08 -14.96 0.34
CA LYS A 89 21.04 -16.00 1.38
C LYS A 89 19.86 -15.85 2.35
N ALA A 90 19.33 -14.63 2.52
CA ALA A 90 18.21 -14.36 3.42
C ALA A 90 16.90 -15.03 2.97
N SER A 91 16.76 -15.36 1.67
CA SER A 91 15.60 -16.10 1.13
C SER A 91 15.49 -17.54 1.62
N ASN A 92 16.49 -18.06 2.35
CA ASN A 92 16.54 -19.45 2.82
C ASN A 92 16.22 -19.59 4.33
N LEU A 93 15.95 -18.48 5.03
CA LEU A 93 15.76 -18.47 6.49
C LEU A 93 14.30 -18.16 6.86
N GLY A 94 13.39 -19.07 6.51
CA GLY A 94 12.03 -19.17 7.07
C GLY A 94 11.04 -18.02 6.78
N SER A 95 11.46 -16.90 6.19
CA SER A 95 10.60 -15.72 5.97
C SER A 95 10.60 -15.32 4.50
N ARG A 96 9.79 -16.04 3.70
CA ARG A 96 9.40 -15.74 2.30
C ARG A 96 10.55 -15.60 1.30
N THR A 97 10.27 -15.93 0.05
CA THR A 97 11.21 -16.01 -1.07
C THR A 97 11.72 -14.66 -1.58
N GLU A 98 11.75 -13.65 -0.71
CA GLU A 98 12.06 -12.25 -1.00
C GLU A 98 13.52 -11.93 -0.73
N GLY A 99 14.19 -11.29 -1.69
CA GLY A 99 15.55 -10.84 -1.53
C GLY A 99 16.14 -10.36 -2.85
N SER A 100 17.30 -9.70 -2.77
CA SER A 100 18.03 -9.33 -3.98
C SER A 100 18.90 -10.48 -4.49
N LYS A 101 18.97 -10.63 -5.82
CA LYS A 101 19.76 -11.68 -6.48
C LYS A 101 21.16 -11.25 -6.89
N THR A 102 21.39 -9.94 -6.95
CA THR A 102 22.66 -9.35 -7.38
C THR A 102 23.46 -8.88 -6.17
N VAL A 103 22.97 -7.87 -5.46
CA VAL A 103 23.67 -7.19 -4.36
C VAL A 103 22.81 -7.11 -3.11
N THR A 104 23.43 -7.16 -1.92
CA THR A 104 22.67 -7.06 -0.67
C THR A 104 22.05 -5.67 -0.54
N GLN A 105 20.73 -5.62 -0.32
CA GLN A 105 19.98 -4.38 -0.05
C GLN A 105 19.66 -4.30 1.45
N LYS A 106 19.75 -3.10 2.01
CA LYS A 106 19.52 -2.83 3.44
C LYS A 106 18.68 -1.56 3.61
N PRO A 107 17.37 -1.61 3.29
CA PRO A 107 16.47 -0.52 3.65
C PRO A 107 16.39 -0.36 5.17
N ASP A 108 16.30 0.88 5.63
CA ASP A 108 16.20 1.18 7.06
C ASP A 108 14.89 0.64 7.64
N ASN A 109 13.76 1.00 7.04
CA ASN A 109 12.44 0.55 7.47
C ASN A 109 11.66 -0.07 6.32
N MET A 110 10.88 -1.10 6.63
CA MET A 110 10.05 -1.79 5.65
C MET A 110 8.70 -2.14 6.25
N LEU A 111 7.62 -1.73 5.58
CA LEU A 111 6.24 -2.05 5.91
C LEU A 111 5.75 -3.14 4.95
N SER A 112 5.45 -4.31 5.50
CA SER A 112 4.96 -5.48 4.80
C SER A 112 3.48 -5.67 5.12
N ILE A 113 2.60 -5.49 4.15
CA ILE A 113 1.16 -5.64 4.35
C ILE A 113 0.71 -6.98 3.75
N ASN A 114 0.14 -7.84 4.60
CA ASN A 114 -0.47 -9.10 4.19
C ASN A 114 -1.98 -8.95 4.15
N LYS A 115 -2.52 -8.81 2.95
CA LYS A 115 -3.97 -8.78 2.74
C LYS A 115 -4.54 -10.19 2.77
N LEU A 116 -5.71 -10.35 3.39
CA LEU A 116 -6.41 -11.64 3.47
C LEU A 116 -6.69 -12.17 2.05
N GLY A 117 -6.31 -13.42 1.79
CA GLY A 117 -6.48 -14.08 0.48
C GLY A 117 -5.37 -13.83 -0.55
N SER A 118 -4.33 -13.06 -0.22
CA SER A 118 -3.13 -12.90 -1.07
C SER A 118 -1.95 -13.73 -0.53
N ASP A 119 -1.36 -14.56 -1.38
CA ASP A 119 -0.09 -15.26 -1.09
C ASP A 119 1.11 -14.27 -1.02
N LYS A 120 0.92 -13.01 -1.44
CA LYS A 120 1.97 -11.98 -1.59
C LYS A 120 1.84 -10.89 -0.53
N ALA A 121 2.98 -10.50 0.06
CA ALA A 121 3.09 -9.24 0.79
C ALA A 121 3.27 -8.08 -0.18
N TYR A 122 2.65 -6.96 0.16
CA TYR A 122 2.96 -5.66 -0.44
C TYR A 122 4.02 -4.99 0.43
N GLU A 123 5.21 -4.75 -0.12
CA GLU A 123 6.32 -4.16 0.62
C GLU A 123 6.47 -2.67 0.27
N PHE A 124 6.60 -1.85 1.31
CA PHE A 124 6.90 -0.42 1.21
C PHE A 124 8.18 -0.11 1.97
N VAL A 125 9.10 0.62 1.34
CA VAL A 125 10.39 0.97 1.93
C VAL A 125 10.35 2.42 2.44
N PHE A 126 10.87 2.65 3.64
CA PHE A 126 11.10 3.98 4.18
C PHE A 126 12.54 4.11 4.68
N ASP A 127 13.33 4.94 4.00
CA ASP A 127 14.76 5.10 4.26
C ASP A 127 15.03 6.50 4.83
N ALA A 128 15.71 6.58 5.97
CA ALA A 128 15.87 7.83 6.70
C ALA A 128 17.14 8.56 6.24
N LYS A 129 16.98 9.77 5.73
CA LYS A 129 18.07 10.64 5.27
C LYS A 129 18.07 11.94 6.05
N TYR A 130 19.10 12.11 6.88
CA TYR A 130 19.24 13.31 7.69
C TYR A 130 19.69 14.54 6.87
N LYS A 131 20.36 14.33 5.73
CA LYS A 131 20.82 15.42 4.86
C LYS A 131 19.75 15.75 3.84
N ILE A 132 19.54 17.04 3.62
CA ILE A 132 18.63 17.61 2.62
C ILE A 132 19.43 18.50 1.67
N ASP A 133 18.89 18.74 0.48
CA ASP A 133 19.42 19.70 -0.47
C ASP A 133 18.64 21.02 -0.37
N THR A 134 19.37 22.11 -0.13
CA THR A 134 18.83 23.46 -0.01
C THR A 134 19.43 24.40 -1.05
N SER A 135 20.19 23.90 -2.02
CA SER A 135 20.81 24.72 -3.07
C SER A 135 19.75 25.40 -3.94
N ILE A 136 20.12 26.55 -4.52
CA ILE A 136 19.19 27.33 -5.37
C ILE A 136 18.90 26.55 -6.66
N GLU A 137 19.91 25.85 -7.18
CA GLU A 137 19.81 25.00 -8.36
C GLU A 137 18.80 23.87 -8.12
N TYR A 138 18.92 23.15 -6.99
CA TYR A 138 17.99 22.09 -6.62
C TYR A 138 16.55 22.61 -6.50
N GLN A 139 16.35 23.74 -5.82
CA GLN A 139 15.02 24.32 -5.64
C GLN A 139 14.37 24.71 -6.98
N LYS A 140 15.15 25.20 -7.95
CA LYS A 140 14.66 25.50 -9.30
C LYS A 140 14.28 24.23 -10.07
N SER A 141 15.03 23.15 -9.89
CA SER A 141 14.80 21.88 -10.58
C SER A 141 13.60 21.09 -10.03
N TYR A 142 13.36 21.15 -8.73
CA TYR A 142 12.39 20.26 -8.06
C TYR A 142 11.26 20.98 -7.29
N GLY A 143 11.25 22.31 -7.32
CA GLY A 143 10.18 23.14 -6.76
C GLY A 143 10.23 23.35 -5.25
N GLY A 144 11.36 23.11 -4.58
CA GLY A 144 11.52 23.38 -3.15
C GLY A 144 12.74 22.73 -2.52
N ILE A 145 12.84 22.79 -1.19
CA ILE A 145 13.85 22.07 -0.39
C ILE A 145 13.40 20.62 -0.22
N GLY A 146 14.33 19.66 -0.31
CA GLY A 146 13.96 18.25 -0.26
C GLY A 146 15.13 17.28 -0.03
N PRO A 147 14.88 15.97 -0.14
CA PRO A 147 15.93 14.96 -0.09
C PRO A 147 16.83 15.07 -1.32
N LYS A 148 18.05 14.54 -1.25
CA LYS A 148 18.92 14.57 -2.41
C LYS A 148 18.45 13.64 -3.51
N GLU A 149 18.79 13.95 -4.76
CA GLU A 149 18.49 13.10 -5.91
C GLU A 149 19.11 11.68 -5.76
N GLU A 150 20.33 11.58 -5.20
CA GLU A 150 20.98 10.28 -4.92
C GLU A 150 20.16 9.38 -3.97
N ASP A 151 19.43 10.00 -3.04
CA ASP A 151 18.59 9.30 -2.07
C ASP A 151 17.32 8.78 -2.75
N ILE A 152 16.72 9.55 -3.67
CA ILE A 152 15.59 9.13 -4.49
C ILE A 152 16.00 8.00 -5.45
N ASN A 153 17.17 8.11 -6.09
CA ASN A 153 17.71 7.04 -6.95
C ASN A 153 17.92 5.74 -6.18
N THR A 154 18.27 5.82 -4.88
CA THR A 154 18.33 4.65 -4.01
C THR A 154 16.95 3.98 -3.82
N MET A 155 15.87 4.75 -3.84
CA MET A 155 14.50 4.20 -3.75
C MET A 155 14.13 3.41 -5.01
N HIS A 156 14.47 3.91 -6.20
CA HIS A 156 14.35 3.14 -7.45
C HIS A 156 15.13 1.83 -7.37
N ARG A 157 16.38 1.88 -6.88
CA ARG A 157 17.20 0.68 -6.68
C ARG A 157 16.52 -0.33 -5.76
N TYR A 158 15.95 0.09 -4.64
CA TYR A 158 15.25 -0.84 -3.74
C TYR A 158 14.02 -1.46 -4.40
N ARG A 159 13.22 -0.65 -5.11
CA ARG A 159 12.03 -1.11 -5.81
C ARG A 159 12.35 -2.23 -6.79
N ASP A 160 13.42 -2.06 -7.57
CA ASP A 160 13.74 -2.96 -8.66
C ASP A 160 14.63 -4.15 -8.21
N ALA A 161 15.49 -3.94 -7.21
CA ALA A 161 16.44 -4.98 -6.78
C ALA A 161 15.85 -5.99 -5.79
N ILE A 162 14.74 -5.67 -5.12
CA ILE A 162 14.11 -6.55 -4.12
C ILE A 162 12.95 -7.29 -4.79
N VAL A 163 13.17 -8.58 -5.06
CA VAL A 163 12.24 -9.46 -5.76
C VAL A 163 11.82 -10.63 -4.89
N TYR A 164 10.64 -11.20 -5.17
CA TYR A 164 10.25 -12.50 -4.64
C TYR A 164 10.16 -13.55 -5.74
N LYS A 165 10.51 -14.79 -5.39
CA LYS A 165 10.29 -15.94 -6.28
C LYS A 165 8.90 -16.52 -6.04
N ASN A 166 8.07 -16.58 -7.07
CA ASN A 166 6.80 -17.30 -6.98
C ASN A 166 7.09 -18.82 -6.98
N ASN A 167 6.71 -19.52 -5.92
CA ASN A 167 6.96 -20.95 -5.79
C ASN A 167 6.16 -21.80 -6.78
N LYS A 168 4.99 -21.31 -7.25
CA LYS A 168 4.12 -22.03 -8.19
C LYS A 168 4.63 -21.91 -9.63
N THR A 169 5.09 -20.74 -10.04
CA THR A 169 5.52 -20.48 -11.43
C THR A 169 7.04 -20.45 -11.62
N GLY A 170 7.82 -20.36 -10.54
CA GLY A 170 9.27 -20.19 -10.58
C GLY A 170 9.74 -18.79 -10.99
N VAL A 171 8.83 -17.90 -11.40
CA VAL A 171 9.10 -16.56 -11.92
C VAL A 171 9.41 -15.57 -10.78
N TYR A 172 10.37 -14.69 -11.02
CA TYR A 172 10.67 -13.57 -10.13
C TYR A 172 9.76 -12.39 -10.45
N ASN A 173 9.18 -11.81 -9.40
CA ASN A 173 8.38 -10.61 -9.50
C ASN A 173 8.86 -9.60 -8.46
N ASN A 174 8.69 -8.31 -8.76
CA ASN A 174 8.93 -7.25 -7.78
C ASN A 174 7.91 -7.39 -6.63
N CYS A 175 8.36 -7.25 -5.39
CA CYS A 175 7.48 -7.18 -4.21
C CYS A 175 7.42 -5.80 -3.58
N VAL A 176 8.33 -4.89 -3.94
CA VAL A 176 8.33 -3.51 -3.44
C VAL A 176 7.44 -2.66 -4.33
N PHE A 177 6.37 -2.13 -3.76
CA PHE A 177 5.38 -1.31 -4.46
C PHE A 177 5.68 0.18 -4.35
N GLY A 178 6.30 0.59 -3.24
CA GLY A 178 6.74 1.97 -3.07
C GLY A 178 7.98 2.08 -2.20
N ALA A 179 8.74 3.14 -2.42
CA ALA A 179 9.97 3.40 -1.70
C ALA A 179 10.13 4.91 -1.49
N PHE A 180 10.31 5.31 -0.22
CA PHE A 180 10.23 6.71 0.18
C PHE A 180 11.41 7.11 1.06
N VAL A 181 11.89 8.33 0.86
CA VAL A 181 12.89 8.97 1.72
C VAL A 181 12.20 9.72 2.85
N LEU A 182 12.59 9.49 4.10
CA LEU A 182 12.17 10.31 5.25
C LEU A 182 13.27 11.32 5.54
N PHE A 183 12.95 12.62 5.58
CA PHE A 183 13.97 13.65 5.77
C PHE A 183 13.52 14.78 6.71
N PRO A 184 14.46 15.45 7.42
CA PRO A 184 14.14 16.41 8.46
C PRO A 184 13.77 17.78 7.91
N TYR A 185 12.52 17.96 7.49
CA TYR A 185 11.97 19.24 7.02
C TYR A 185 10.66 19.58 7.73
N LYS A 186 10.45 20.86 8.03
CA LYS A 186 9.34 21.32 8.91
C LYS A 186 8.07 21.70 8.16
N ASP A 187 8.21 22.23 6.95
CA ASP A 187 7.10 22.83 6.21
C ASP A 187 6.45 21.82 5.26
N GLU A 188 5.49 21.06 5.78
CA GLU A 188 4.72 20.10 5.00
C GLU A 188 3.87 20.75 3.92
N GLU A 189 3.37 21.98 4.14
CA GLU A 189 2.46 22.63 3.20
C GLU A 189 3.22 23.11 1.96
N ALA A 190 4.40 23.73 2.15
CA ALA A 190 5.27 24.07 1.04
C ALA A 190 5.73 22.81 0.29
N TYR A 191 6.06 21.74 1.02
CA TYR A 191 6.59 20.51 0.40
C TYR A 191 5.57 19.76 -0.45
N LYS A 192 4.25 19.95 -0.26
CA LYS A 192 3.23 19.36 -1.15
C LYS A 192 3.41 19.75 -2.62
N ASN A 193 4.00 20.92 -2.88
CA ASN A 193 4.25 21.40 -4.25
C ASN A 193 5.56 20.87 -4.85
N HIS A 194 6.41 20.22 -4.05
CA HIS A 194 7.68 19.65 -4.49
C HIS A 194 7.45 18.43 -5.39
N ASP A 195 8.28 18.27 -6.41
CA ASP A 195 8.08 17.21 -7.42
C ASP A 195 8.20 15.80 -6.83
N PHE A 196 9.17 15.55 -5.94
CA PHE A 196 9.27 14.31 -5.17
C PHE A 196 8.12 14.04 -4.18
N TYR A 197 7.24 14.99 -3.90
CA TYR A 197 5.99 14.69 -3.21
C TYR A 197 4.93 14.22 -4.21
N LYS A 198 4.78 14.92 -5.34
CA LYS A 198 3.81 14.57 -6.40
C LYS A 198 4.10 13.19 -7.00
N SER A 199 5.39 12.85 -7.18
CA SER A 199 5.82 11.56 -7.72
C SER A 199 5.39 10.36 -6.87
N ILE A 200 5.01 10.56 -5.61
CA ILE A 200 4.45 9.51 -4.74
C ILE A 200 3.14 8.99 -5.32
N GLU A 201 2.29 9.87 -5.85
CA GLU A 201 1.02 9.48 -6.45
C GLU A 201 1.21 8.87 -7.85
N GLU A 202 2.20 9.36 -8.60
CA GLU A 202 2.46 8.94 -9.98
C GLU A 202 3.21 7.60 -10.07
N VAL A 203 4.25 7.40 -9.27
CA VAL A 203 5.19 6.27 -9.39
C VAL A 203 5.51 5.55 -8.08
N ASN A 204 4.82 5.90 -6.98
CA ASN A 204 5.07 5.38 -5.63
C ASN A 204 6.53 5.50 -5.16
N ILE A 205 7.25 6.50 -5.67
CA ILE A 205 8.60 6.86 -5.22
C ILE A 205 8.62 8.35 -4.92
N GLY A 206 9.26 8.73 -3.81
CA GLY A 206 9.36 10.13 -3.43
C GLY A 206 9.95 10.32 -2.04
N GLY A 207 9.61 11.42 -1.40
CA GLY A 207 10.05 11.70 -0.04
C GLY A 207 8.94 12.27 0.84
N PHE A 208 9.02 12.04 2.15
CA PHE A 208 8.17 12.65 3.16
C PHE A 208 9.01 13.46 4.16
N PRO A 209 8.63 14.72 4.43
CA PRO A 209 9.16 15.46 5.57
C PRO A 209 8.74 14.74 6.85
N PHE A 210 9.69 14.49 7.75
CA PHE A 210 9.42 13.72 8.95
C PHE A 210 10.25 14.22 10.15
N LEU A 211 9.57 14.90 11.06
CA LEU A 211 10.12 15.45 12.30
C LEU A 211 9.12 15.26 13.46
N PRO A 212 9.54 15.38 14.73
CA PRO A 212 8.63 15.29 15.87
C PRO A 212 7.40 16.19 15.78
N SER A 213 7.56 17.38 15.21
CA SER A 213 6.51 18.39 14.99
C SER A 213 5.73 18.21 13.70
N THR A 214 6.21 17.36 12.79
CA THR A 214 5.82 17.37 11.37
C THR A 214 5.71 15.92 10.91
N THR A 215 4.52 15.32 11.09
CA THR A 215 4.24 13.93 10.73
C THR A 215 2.92 13.73 10.00
N ARG A 216 2.23 14.80 9.62
CA ARG A 216 0.84 14.73 9.13
C ARG A 216 0.78 14.00 7.79
N LEU A 217 1.66 14.35 6.85
CA LEU A 217 1.70 13.73 5.52
C LEU A 217 1.98 12.22 5.61
N MET A 218 2.92 11.85 6.48
CA MET A 218 3.26 10.45 6.70
C MET A 218 2.14 9.67 7.40
N GLU A 219 1.45 10.27 8.38
CA GLU A 219 0.30 9.66 9.06
C GLU A 219 -0.85 9.41 8.08
N GLU A 220 -1.21 10.41 7.27
CA GLU A 220 -2.24 10.30 6.22
C GLU A 220 -1.89 9.23 5.19
N PHE A 221 -0.61 9.15 4.79
CA PHE A 221 -0.14 8.16 3.85
C PHE A 221 -0.21 6.73 4.40
N LEU A 222 0.23 6.51 5.65
CA LEU A 222 0.14 5.19 6.30
C LEU A 222 -1.31 4.73 6.44
N ASP A 223 -2.21 5.63 6.82
CA ASP A 223 -3.64 5.34 6.92
C ASP A 223 -4.22 4.97 5.55
N LYS A 224 -3.85 5.68 4.49
CA LYS A 224 -4.27 5.36 3.11
C LYS A 224 -3.76 3.97 2.70
N LEU A 225 -2.47 3.68 2.91
CA LEU A 225 -1.87 2.39 2.54
C LEU A 225 -2.52 1.19 3.24
N ILE A 226 -2.81 1.30 4.54
CA ILE A 226 -3.30 0.16 5.31
C ILE A 226 -4.79 -0.09 5.02
N ASN A 227 -5.58 0.97 4.81
CA ASN A 227 -7.02 0.86 4.56
C ASN A 227 -7.38 0.64 3.08
N GLU A 228 -6.43 0.78 2.16
CA GLU A 228 -6.64 0.42 0.76
C GLU A 228 -6.94 -1.08 0.59
N SER A 229 -7.79 -1.40 -0.39
CA SER A 229 -8.09 -2.78 -0.77
C SER A 229 -6.91 -3.41 -1.52
N SER A 230 -6.81 -4.75 -1.50
CA SER A 230 -5.79 -5.49 -2.24
C SER A 230 -5.75 -5.14 -3.73
N TYR A 231 -6.90 -4.79 -4.31
CA TYR A 231 -7.03 -4.38 -5.71
C TYR A 231 -6.43 -2.99 -5.95
N SER A 232 -6.75 -1.99 -5.12
CA SER A 232 -6.12 -0.67 -5.19
C SER A 232 -4.61 -0.71 -4.93
N THR A 233 -4.14 -1.61 -4.05
CA THR A 233 -2.70 -1.82 -3.86
C THR A 233 -2.05 -2.50 -5.07
N PHE A 234 -2.78 -3.34 -5.80
CA PHE A 234 -2.31 -3.91 -7.06
C PHE A 234 -2.21 -2.84 -8.17
N GLU A 235 -3.18 -1.93 -8.30
CA GLU A 235 -3.11 -0.82 -9.29
C GLU A 235 -1.90 0.11 -9.08
N ARG A 236 -1.34 0.17 -7.87
CA ARG A 236 -0.10 0.91 -7.58
C ARG A 236 1.15 0.28 -8.21
N SER A 237 1.13 -0.99 -8.61
CA SER A 237 2.26 -1.55 -9.34
C SER A 237 2.31 -0.93 -10.74
N LEU A 238 3.39 -0.21 -11.02
CA LEU A 238 3.67 0.22 -12.38
C LEU A 238 3.70 -1.00 -13.28
N GLU A 239 2.80 -1.03 -14.27
CA GLU A 239 2.76 -2.13 -15.22
C GLU A 239 4.05 -2.11 -16.05
N SER A 240 4.60 -3.30 -16.30
CA SER A 240 5.72 -3.44 -17.23
C SER A 240 5.26 -3.03 -18.63
N ILE A 241 5.98 -2.07 -19.23
CA ILE A 241 5.77 -1.62 -20.62
C ILE A 241 5.61 -2.85 -21.54
N GLY A 242 4.55 -2.84 -22.35
CA GLY A 242 4.23 -3.89 -23.32
C GLY A 242 3.09 -4.83 -22.93
N ARG A 243 2.50 -4.73 -21.73
CA ARG A 243 1.29 -5.50 -21.42
C ARG A 243 0.11 -5.09 -22.33
N GLU A 244 -0.03 -3.80 -22.61
CA GLU A 244 -1.01 -3.28 -23.58
C GLU A 244 -0.80 -3.81 -25.01
N SER A 245 0.44 -4.09 -25.43
CA SER A 245 0.69 -4.67 -26.77
C SER A 245 0.41 -6.17 -26.84
N TYR A 246 0.37 -6.88 -25.71
CA TYR A 246 -0.08 -8.27 -25.61
C TYR A 246 -1.56 -8.42 -25.22
N ILE A 247 -2.20 -7.37 -24.70
CA ILE A 247 -3.65 -7.30 -24.48
C ILE A 247 -4.24 -6.43 -25.60
N LYS A 248 -4.35 -7.01 -26.79
CA LYS A 248 -5.01 -6.37 -27.93
C LYS A 248 -6.50 -6.18 -27.64
N ASP A 249 -7.07 -5.06 -28.09
CA ASP A 249 -8.54 -4.83 -28.10
C ASP A 249 -9.32 -5.99 -28.73
N GLU A 250 -8.68 -6.76 -29.62
CA GLU A 250 -9.21 -8.00 -30.19
C GLU A 250 -9.62 -9.06 -29.16
N TYR A 251 -8.95 -9.14 -28.00
CA TYR A 251 -9.35 -10.04 -26.93
C TYR A 251 -10.64 -9.59 -26.22
N PHE A 252 -11.03 -8.32 -26.37
CA PHE A 252 -12.24 -7.73 -25.78
C PHE A 252 -13.33 -7.44 -26.82
N LYS A 253 -13.14 -7.81 -28.09
CA LYS A 253 -14.19 -7.74 -29.13
C LYS A 253 -15.42 -8.57 -28.71
N ASP A 254 -15.19 -9.70 -28.07
CA ASP A 254 -16.25 -10.56 -27.54
C ASP A 254 -16.79 -10.03 -26.19
N ARG A 255 -17.63 -9.00 -26.26
CA ARG A 255 -18.40 -8.45 -25.11
C ARG A 255 -19.49 -9.42 -24.67
N THR A 256 -19.08 -10.50 -24.01
CA THR A 256 -19.96 -11.61 -23.61
C THR A 256 -20.55 -11.48 -22.20
N VAL A 257 -20.13 -10.47 -21.43
CA VAL A 257 -20.62 -10.24 -20.06
C VAL A 257 -21.42 -8.94 -20.03
N LEU A 258 -22.70 -9.03 -19.64
CA LEU A 258 -23.52 -7.87 -19.33
C LEU A 258 -23.39 -7.51 -17.86
N VAL A 259 -22.97 -6.28 -17.56
CA VAL A 259 -22.94 -5.75 -16.19
C VAL A 259 -24.22 -4.95 -15.93
N GLY A 260 -25.09 -5.49 -15.08
CA GLY A 260 -26.38 -4.91 -14.73
C GLY A 260 -26.35 -4.10 -13.44
N SER A 261 -26.75 -2.84 -13.50
CA SER A 261 -26.82 -1.98 -12.31
C SER A 261 -28.14 -2.16 -11.55
N LEU A 262 -28.05 -2.36 -10.24
CA LEU A 262 -29.22 -2.55 -9.38
C LEU A 262 -29.71 -1.23 -8.74
N ARG A 263 -31.02 -1.10 -8.63
CA ARG A 263 -31.70 0.08 -8.07
C ARG A 263 -31.81 0.03 -6.55
N ASN A 264 -32.01 -1.14 -5.95
CA ASN A 264 -32.17 -1.31 -4.50
C ASN A 264 -31.93 -2.78 -4.10
N LYS A 265 -31.89 -3.05 -2.79
CA LYS A 265 -31.68 -4.40 -2.23
C LYS A 265 -32.82 -5.36 -2.56
N GLU A 266 -34.05 -4.87 -2.61
CA GLU A 266 -35.22 -5.67 -2.99
C GLU A 266 -35.09 -6.24 -4.42
N GLN A 267 -34.60 -5.44 -5.37
CA GLN A 267 -34.31 -5.91 -6.72
C GLN A 267 -33.23 -7.00 -6.73
N LEU A 268 -32.21 -6.90 -5.88
CA LEU A 268 -31.20 -7.95 -5.76
C LEU A 268 -31.83 -9.27 -5.30
N GLU A 269 -32.65 -9.24 -4.26
CA GLU A 269 -33.32 -10.43 -3.71
C GLU A 269 -34.25 -11.08 -4.75
N ILE A 270 -35.04 -10.28 -5.48
CA ILE A 270 -35.92 -10.78 -6.53
C ILE A 270 -35.11 -11.40 -7.68
N ASN A 271 -34.04 -10.74 -8.12
CA ASN A 271 -33.18 -11.24 -9.19
C ASN A 271 -32.51 -12.57 -8.80
N LEU A 272 -32.04 -12.70 -7.57
CA LEU A 272 -31.40 -13.92 -7.06
C LEU A 272 -32.41 -15.06 -6.90
N LYS A 273 -33.61 -14.77 -6.36
CA LYS A 273 -34.67 -15.76 -6.17
C LYS A 273 -35.26 -16.24 -7.50
N GLY A 274 -35.52 -15.31 -8.42
CA GLY A 274 -36.07 -15.58 -9.74
C GLY A 274 -35.03 -16.00 -10.78
N LYS A 275 -33.74 -15.87 -10.47
CA LYS A 275 -32.60 -16.17 -11.36
C LYS A 275 -32.70 -15.47 -12.72
N PHE A 276 -33.11 -14.21 -12.72
CA PHE A 276 -33.24 -13.40 -13.92
C PHE A 276 -32.70 -11.98 -13.70
N TYR A 277 -32.41 -11.30 -14.80
CA TYR A 277 -32.10 -9.88 -14.83
C TYR A 277 -32.77 -9.26 -16.04
N HIS A 278 -33.32 -8.06 -15.88
CA HIS A 278 -33.93 -7.31 -16.98
C HIS A 278 -33.35 -5.91 -17.08
N THR A 279 -33.35 -5.39 -18.30
CA THR A 279 -32.94 -4.02 -18.64
C THR A 279 -33.76 -3.56 -19.83
N LYS A 280 -33.72 -2.26 -20.14
CA LYS A 280 -34.37 -1.76 -21.36
C LYS A 280 -33.63 -2.31 -22.57
N CYS A 281 -34.39 -2.69 -23.60
CA CYS A 281 -33.81 -3.19 -24.85
C CYS A 281 -32.83 -2.19 -25.46
N ASP A 282 -33.15 -0.89 -25.39
CA ASP A 282 -32.31 0.20 -25.91
C ASP A 282 -30.95 0.31 -25.21
N ASN A 283 -30.79 -0.26 -24.02
CA ASN A 283 -29.51 -0.25 -23.30
C ASN A 283 -28.53 -1.30 -23.85
N ILE A 284 -28.98 -2.22 -24.72
CA ILE A 284 -28.19 -3.36 -25.18
C ILE A 284 -28.39 -3.59 -26.67
N ASN A 285 -27.28 -3.60 -27.42
CA ASN A 285 -27.29 -4.11 -28.79
C ASN A 285 -27.18 -5.64 -28.80
N LEU A 286 -28.32 -6.33 -28.72
CA LEU A 286 -28.38 -7.81 -28.76
C LEU A 286 -27.93 -8.39 -30.11
N ALA A 287 -27.92 -7.61 -31.19
CA ALA A 287 -27.46 -8.05 -32.51
C ALA A 287 -25.93 -8.05 -32.63
N GLU A 288 -25.25 -7.19 -31.87
CA GLU A 288 -23.79 -6.99 -31.92
C GLU A 288 -23.07 -7.74 -30.79
N HIS A 289 -23.75 -8.07 -29.68
CA HIS A 289 -23.13 -8.67 -28.50
C HIS A 289 -23.74 -10.03 -28.14
N ASN A 290 -22.92 -11.07 -28.18
CA ASN A 290 -23.30 -12.42 -27.75
C ASN A 290 -23.18 -12.57 -26.22
N ILE A 291 -24.20 -12.12 -25.49
CA ILE A 291 -24.20 -12.13 -24.02
C ILE A 291 -24.31 -13.57 -23.50
N LYS A 292 -23.22 -14.06 -22.89
CA LYS A 292 -23.13 -15.39 -22.27
C LYS A 292 -23.27 -15.34 -20.75
N PHE A 293 -22.99 -14.19 -20.14
CA PHE A 293 -23.04 -14.01 -18.70
C PHE A 293 -23.70 -12.69 -18.32
N VAL A 294 -24.36 -12.68 -17.17
CA VAL A 294 -24.84 -11.45 -16.52
C VAL A 294 -24.16 -11.34 -15.16
N ALA A 295 -23.60 -10.18 -14.88
CA ALA A 295 -23.01 -9.82 -13.59
C ALA A 295 -23.82 -8.68 -12.97
N LEU A 296 -24.11 -8.74 -11.67
CA LEU A 296 -24.88 -7.73 -10.97
C LEU A 296 -23.94 -6.76 -10.24
N ALA A 297 -24.06 -5.47 -10.55
CA ALA A 297 -23.29 -4.41 -9.94
C ALA A 297 -24.09 -3.69 -8.85
N GLU A 298 -23.60 -3.79 -7.62
CA GLU A 298 -24.14 -3.18 -6.42
C GLU A 298 -23.43 -1.85 -6.15
N SER A 299 -24.14 -0.73 -6.31
CA SER A 299 -23.53 0.59 -6.15
C SER A 299 -23.21 0.93 -4.69
N LYS A 300 -22.05 1.55 -4.45
CA LYS A 300 -21.61 1.99 -3.10
C LYS A 300 -22.61 2.91 -2.40
N ARG A 301 -23.31 3.76 -3.15
CA ARG A 301 -24.35 4.66 -2.60
C ARG A 301 -25.56 3.94 -2.03
N ARG A 302 -25.88 2.75 -2.55
CA ARG A 302 -27.13 2.02 -2.23
C ARG A 302 -26.88 0.75 -1.41
N PHE A 303 -25.69 0.18 -1.50
CA PHE A 303 -25.31 -1.09 -0.86
C PHE A 303 -24.17 -0.94 0.16
N ALA A 304 -23.66 0.28 0.37
CA ALA A 304 -22.65 0.60 1.38
C ALA A 304 -21.44 -0.38 1.36
N GLY A 305 -21.25 -1.16 2.43
CA GLY A 305 -20.14 -2.10 2.59
C GLY A 305 -20.25 -3.39 1.77
N GLU A 306 -21.40 -3.66 1.16
CA GLU A 306 -21.64 -4.84 0.31
C GLU A 306 -21.43 -4.52 -1.19
N ALA A 307 -21.03 -3.29 -1.52
CA ALA A 307 -20.94 -2.83 -2.89
C ALA A 307 -19.83 -3.52 -3.71
N GLY A 308 -20.14 -3.80 -4.98
CA GLY A 308 -19.23 -4.46 -5.92
C GLY A 308 -19.98 -5.31 -6.94
N ILE A 309 -19.23 -6.15 -7.65
CA ILE A 309 -19.79 -7.23 -8.48
C ILE A 309 -19.58 -8.54 -7.71
N THR A 310 -20.61 -8.94 -7.00
CA THR A 310 -20.61 -10.08 -6.06
C THR A 310 -21.28 -11.31 -6.68
N TYR A 311 -22.25 -11.09 -7.58
CA TYR A 311 -23.04 -12.13 -8.21
C TYR A 311 -22.89 -12.11 -9.73
N TYR A 312 -22.74 -13.29 -10.32
CA TYR A 312 -22.82 -13.49 -11.76
C TYR A 312 -23.49 -14.82 -12.09
N GLY A 313 -24.07 -14.91 -13.28
CA GLY A 313 -24.74 -16.10 -13.77
C GLY A 313 -24.53 -16.29 -15.25
N LYS A 314 -24.52 -17.55 -15.69
CA LYS A 314 -24.52 -17.90 -17.12
C LYS A 314 -25.93 -17.68 -17.67
N VAL A 315 -26.03 -17.02 -18.82
CA VAL A 315 -27.29 -16.81 -19.54
C VAL A 315 -27.73 -18.13 -20.14
N ILE A 316 -28.95 -18.54 -19.80
CA ILE A 316 -29.61 -19.73 -20.37
C ILE A 316 -30.47 -19.33 -21.57
N ASP A 317 -31.15 -18.18 -21.46
CA ASP A 317 -32.08 -17.69 -22.46
C ASP A 317 -32.21 -16.15 -22.37
N ILE A 318 -32.55 -15.50 -23.49
CA ILE A 318 -32.80 -14.05 -23.59
C ILE A 318 -34.14 -13.84 -24.27
N LYS A 319 -35.09 -13.21 -23.56
CA LYS A 319 -36.43 -12.89 -24.09
C LYS A 319 -36.66 -11.39 -24.13
N VAL A 320 -37.10 -10.88 -25.27
CA VAL A 320 -37.61 -9.51 -25.40
C VAL A 320 -39.08 -9.51 -25.05
N VAL A 321 -39.43 -8.84 -23.96
CA VAL A 321 -40.81 -8.78 -23.44
C VAL A 321 -41.22 -7.33 -23.17
N LYS A 322 -42.53 -7.06 -23.17
CA LYS A 322 -43.04 -5.74 -22.80
C LYS A 322 -42.83 -5.51 -21.31
N ARG A 323 -42.55 -4.28 -20.89
CA ARG A 323 -42.22 -3.98 -19.48
C ARG A 323 -43.32 -4.40 -18.51
N ASN A 324 -44.58 -4.27 -18.92
CA ASN A 324 -45.76 -4.62 -18.13
C ASN A 324 -46.00 -6.13 -17.94
N THR A 325 -45.25 -7.00 -18.63
CA THR A 325 -45.37 -8.46 -18.47
C THR A 325 -44.35 -9.03 -17.47
N ILE A 326 -43.49 -8.18 -16.89
CA ILE A 326 -42.51 -8.57 -15.86
C ILE A 326 -43.19 -8.39 -14.49
N ASN A 327 -43.87 -9.45 -14.04
CA ASN A 327 -44.72 -9.41 -12.84
C ASN A 327 -43.89 -9.43 -11.54
N GLU A 328 -42.67 -9.95 -11.60
CA GLU A 328 -41.76 -10.09 -10.46
C GLU A 328 -41.21 -8.73 -9.99
N ILE A 329 -41.12 -7.75 -10.90
CA ILE A 329 -40.71 -6.37 -10.60
C ILE A 329 -41.68 -5.42 -11.31
N PRO A 330 -42.84 -5.16 -10.69
CA PRO A 330 -43.88 -4.29 -11.26
C PRO A 330 -43.31 -2.94 -11.65
N SER A 331 -43.79 -2.40 -12.76
CA SER A 331 -43.58 -0.99 -13.08
C SER A 331 -44.52 -0.16 -12.20
N GLU A 332 -43.96 0.71 -11.36
CA GLU A 332 -44.69 1.94 -10.98
C GLU A 332 -44.97 2.80 -12.23
#